data_AF-A0AAV8ZVZ4-F1
#
_entry.id   AF-A0AAV8ZVZ4-F1
#
_cell.length_a   1.000
_cell.length_b   1.000
_cell.length_c   1.000
_cell.angle_alpha   90.00
_cell.angle_beta   90.00
_cell.angle_gamma   90.00
#
_symmetry.space_group_name_H-M   'P 1'
#
loop_
_entity.id
_entity.type
_entity.pdbx_description
1 polymer ?
#
loop_
_entity_poly.entity_id
_entity_poly.type
_entity_poly.pdbx_seq_one_letter_code
_entity_poly.pdbx_strand_id
1 'polypeptide(L)'
;MDQKTLNTERRIFNYRLSRARRIIENVFGILVARFRIFHTPINLKLKNTEKVVMACCVLHNFLRRKRIEYHMPLATLDQENFETGETVMGLRPGEHSLLNLERGQNRRAAQMAKNVRDTYMNYFNNEGSVPWQEQFI
;
A
#
# COMPACT_ATOMS: atom_id res chain seq x y z
N MET A 1 5.58 -8.97 -17.29
CA MET A 1 4.98 -10.32 -17.30
C MET A 1 3.58 -10.13 -17.79
N ASP A 2 3.28 -10.65 -18.98
CA ASP A 2 1.95 -10.57 -19.57
C ASP A 2 0.90 -11.18 -18.63
N GLN A 3 -0.15 -10.41 -18.37
CA GLN A 3 -1.27 -10.80 -17.51
C GLN A 3 -2.10 -11.96 -18.11
N LYS A 4 -1.92 -12.24 -19.41
CA LYS A 4 -2.68 -13.24 -20.18
C LYS A 4 -2.37 -14.71 -19.85
N THR A 5 -1.38 -15.02 -19.01
CA THR A 5 -0.97 -16.41 -18.69
C THR A 5 -1.04 -16.76 -17.20
N LEU A 6 -1.82 -16.02 -16.41
CA LEU A 6 -2.02 -16.30 -14.98
C LEU A 6 -3.34 -17.06 -14.77
N ASN A 7 -3.31 -18.15 -14.01
CA ASN A 7 -4.53 -18.84 -13.58
C ASN A 7 -5.38 -17.91 -12.68
N THR A 8 -6.67 -18.21 -12.58
CA THR A 8 -7.64 -17.40 -11.82
C THR A 8 -7.18 -17.14 -10.39
N GLU A 9 -6.64 -18.15 -9.71
CA GLU A 9 -6.15 -18.04 -8.34
C GLU A 9 -5.05 -17.00 -8.17
N ARG A 10 -4.09 -16.96 -9.10
CA ARG A 10 -3.02 -15.97 -9.11
C ARG A 10 -3.54 -14.57 -9.44
N ARG A 11 -4.57 -14.45 -10.27
CA ARG A 11 -5.22 -13.17 -10.57
C ARG A 11 -5.91 -12.62 -9.32
N ILE A 12 -6.67 -13.45 -8.59
CA ILE A 12 -7.30 -13.10 -7.31
C ILE A 12 -6.25 -12.63 -6.31
N PHE A 13 -5.18 -13.42 -6.13
CA PHE A 13 -4.09 -13.03 -5.23
C PHE A 13 -3.47 -11.69 -5.61
N ASN A 14 -3.13 -11.49 -6.89
CA ASN A 14 -2.51 -10.24 -7.35
C ASN A 14 -3.42 -9.05 -7.16
N TYR A 15 -4.72 -9.20 -7.45
CA TYR A 15 -5.72 -8.16 -7.24
C TYR A 15 -5.84 -7.78 -5.76
N ARG A 16 -5.99 -8.76 -4.88
CA ARG A 16 -6.02 -8.57 -3.41
C ARG A 16 -4.75 -7.89 -2.89
N LEU A 17 -3.58 -8.30 -3.38
CA LEU A 17 -2.28 -7.71 -3.01
C LEU A 17 -2.17 -6.26 -3.47
N SER A 18 -2.56 -5.96 -4.71
CA SER A 18 -2.56 -4.60 -5.25
C SER A 18 -3.50 -3.68 -4.47
N ARG A 19 -4.70 -4.16 -4.10
CA ARG A 19 -5.62 -3.41 -3.25
C ARG A 19 -5.04 -3.10 -1.88
N ALA A 20 -4.40 -4.07 -1.22
CA ALA A 20 -3.74 -3.85 0.05
C ALA A 20 -2.57 -2.84 -0.06
N ARG A 21 -1.74 -2.98 -1.11
CA ARG A 21 -0.63 -2.07 -1.39
C ARG A 21 -1.09 -0.63 -1.55
N ARG A 22 -2.18 -0.39 -2.29
CA ARG A 22 -2.74 0.97 -2.48
C ARG A 22 -3.11 1.63 -1.16
N ILE A 23 -3.72 0.89 -0.22
CA ILE A 23 -4.05 1.42 1.11
C ILE A 23 -2.77 1.83 1.86
N ILE A 24 -1.74 1.00 1.81
CA ILE A 24 -0.45 1.28 2.48
C ILE A 24 0.23 2.50 1.86
N GLU A 25 0.23 2.61 0.53
CA GLU A 25 0.82 3.75 -0.18
C GLU A 25 0.11 5.07 0.11
N ASN A 26 -1.23 5.07 0.16
CA ASN A 26 -2.01 6.22 0.60
C ASN A 26 -1.60 6.68 2.01
N VAL A 27 -1.47 5.74 2.96
CA VAL A 27 -1.05 6.06 4.33
C VAL A 27 0.35 6.66 4.37
N PHE A 28 1.31 6.07 3.65
CA PHE A 28 2.67 6.59 3.59
C PHE A 28 2.74 7.97 2.91
N GLY A 29 1.98 8.18 1.83
CA GLY A 29 1.89 9.49 1.18
C GLY A 29 1.41 10.59 2.14
N ILE A 30 0.40 10.29 2.96
CA ILE A 30 -0.11 11.23 3.98
C ILE A 30 0.94 11.46 5.07
N LEU A 31 1.60 10.41 5.54
CA LEU A 31 2.64 10.53 6.57
C LEU A 31 3.77 11.45 6.09
N VAL A 32 4.25 11.26 4.85
CA VAL A 32 5.31 12.09 4.26
C VAL A 32 4.82 13.52 4.10
N ALA A 33 3.69 13.73 3.42
CA ALA A 33 3.14 15.07 3.18
C ALA A 33 2.89 15.87 4.48
N ARG A 34 2.58 15.18 5.58
CA ARG A 34 2.30 15.80 6.87
C ARG A 34 3.54 16.01 7.71
N PHE A 35 4.43 15.03 7.77
CA PHE A 35 5.58 15.02 8.66
C PHE A 35 6.87 15.19 7.87
N ARG A 36 7.36 16.44 7.83
CA ARG A 36 8.58 16.85 7.12
C ARG A 36 9.82 16.00 7.43
N ILE A 37 9.87 15.32 8.58
CA ILE A 37 10.96 14.42 8.95
C ILE A 37 11.16 13.27 7.94
N PHE A 38 10.14 12.94 7.15
CA PHE A 38 10.23 11.90 6.10
C PHE A 38 10.65 12.44 4.73
N HIS A 39 10.78 13.77 4.55
CA HIS A 39 11.18 14.35 3.26
C HIS A 39 12.68 14.16 2.97
N THR A 40 13.48 13.91 4.00
CA THR A 40 14.92 13.70 3.90
C THR A 40 15.33 12.47 4.70
N PRO A 41 16.52 11.91 4.44
CA PRO A 41 17.07 10.85 5.28
C PRO A 41 17.05 11.25 6.76
N ILE A 42 16.48 10.39 7.61
CA ILE A 42 16.33 10.68 9.03
C ILE A 42 17.71 10.65 9.69
N ASN A 43 18.25 11.83 10.02
CA ASN A 43 19.55 11.99 10.66
C ASN A 43 19.47 11.80 12.19
N LEU A 44 19.02 10.62 12.63
CA LEU A 44 18.92 10.23 14.02
C LEU A 44 19.48 8.82 14.23
N LYS A 45 19.91 8.51 15.46
CA LYS A 45 20.23 7.13 15.86
C LYS A 45 19.00 6.24 15.68
N LEU A 46 19.19 4.98 15.26
CA LEU A 46 18.11 4.02 14.99
C LEU A 46 17.07 3.96 16.12
N LYS A 47 17.52 3.86 17.38
CA LYS A 47 16.65 3.87 18.57
C LYS A 47 15.73 5.09 18.67
N ASN A 48 16.16 6.25 18.19
CA ASN A 48 15.35 7.46 18.16
C ASN A 48 14.45 7.50 16.92
N THR A 49 14.95 7.02 15.77
CA THR A 49 14.16 6.89 14.54
C THR A 49 12.92 6.02 14.75
N GLU A 50 13.05 4.88 15.43
CA GLU A 50 11.90 4.02 15.77
C GLU A 50 10.84 4.78 16.58
N LYS A 51 11.26 5.53 17.61
CA LYS A 51 10.36 6.33 18.43
C LYS A 51 9.65 7.42 17.62
N VAL A 52 10.38 8.09 16.73
CA VAL A 52 9.84 9.13 15.85
C VAL A 52 8.78 8.54 14.92
N VAL A 53 9.08 7.41 14.26
CA VAL A 53 8.13 6.73 13.37
C VAL A 53 6.87 6.33 14.13
N MET A 54 7.02 5.74 15.32
CA MET A 54 5.88 5.37 16.15
C MET A 54 5.06 6.58 16.60
N ALA A 55 5.71 7.69 16.98
CA ALA A 55 5.02 8.93 17.32
C ALA A 55 4.22 9.48 16.14
N CYS A 56 4.78 9.47 14.92
CA CYS A 56 4.07 9.86 13.70
C CYS A 56 2.86 8.96 13.44
N CYS A 57 2.96 7.64 13.64
CA CYS A 57 1.83 6.72 13.53
C CYS A 57 0.72 7.01 14.55
N VAL A 58 1.09 7.25 15.82
CA VAL A 58 0.13 7.61 16.88
C VAL A 58 -0.56 8.93 16.56
N LEU A 59 0.20 9.95 16.14
CA LEU A 59 -0.35 11.25 15.74
C LEU A 59 -1.26 11.13 14.51
N HIS A 60 -0.86 10.33 13.51
CA HIS A 60 -1.70 10.04 12.35
C HIS A 60 -3.04 9.44 12.78
N ASN A 61 -3.02 8.42 13.65
CA ASN A 61 -4.24 7.77 14.15
C ASN A 61 -5.12 8.75 14.95
N PHE A 62 -4.52 9.59 15.77
CA PHE A 62 -5.23 10.62 16.52
C PHE A 62 -5.91 11.63 15.59
N LEU A 63 -5.17 12.16 14.61
CA LEU A 63 -5.69 13.12 13.63
C LEU A 63 -6.77 12.52 12.74
N ARG A 64 -6.59 11.27 12.29
CA ARG A 64 -7.61 10.52 11.56
C ARG A 64 -8.90 10.39 12.36
N ARG A 65 -8.82 10.20 13.69
CA ARG A 65 -10.02 10.09 14.55
C ARG A 65 -10.68 11.44 14.84
N LYS A 66 -9.92 12.53 14.94
CA LYS A 66 -10.43 13.83 15.43
C LYS A 66 -10.68 14.86 14.33
N ARG A 67 -9.99 14.76 13.20
CA ARG A 67 -9.91 15.78 12.14
C ARG A 67 -9.65 15.14 10.76
N ILE A 68 -10.45 14.13 10.39
CA ILE A 68 -10.24 13.38 9.15
C ILE A 68 -10.27 14.27 7.89
N GLU A 69 -11.19 15.22 7.84
CA GLU A 69 -11.38 16.14 6.70
C GLU A 69 -10.14 16.99 6.41
N TYR A 70 -9.40 17.37 7.45
CA TYR A 70 -8.17 18.17 7.34
C TYR A 70 -6.92 17.31 7.18
N HIS A 71 -6.88 16.15 7.83
CA HIS A 71 -5.70 15.29 7.85
C HIS A 71 -5.62 14.38 6.63
N MET A 72 -6.76 13.96 6.10
CA MET A 72 -6.90 13.03 4.99
C MET A 72 -8.12 13.42 4.12
N PRO A 73 -8.05 14.55 3.38
CA PRO A 73 -9.11 14.91 2.44
C PRO A 73 -9.29 13.80 1.40
N LEU A 74 -10.53 13.39 1.10
CA LEU A 74 -10.82 12.31 0.15
C LEU A 74 -10.13 12.48 -1.22
N ALA A 75 -9.95 13.72 -1.66
CA ALA A 75 -9.30 14.05 -2.93
C ALA A 75 -7.80 13.68 -2.97
N THR A 76 -7.14 13.46 -1.84
CA THR A 76 -5.70 13.09 -1.81
C THR A 76 -5.46 11.58 -1.79
N LEU A 77 -6.53 10.79 -1.66
CA LEU A 77 -6.47 9.33 -1.61
C LEU A 77 -6.67 8.71 -2.98
N ASP A 78 -5.89 7.68 -3.30
CA ASP A 78 -6.23 6.80 -4.40
C ASP A 78 -7.48 5.99 -4.05
N GLN A 79 -8.44 5.96 -4.96
CA GLN A 79 -9.71 5.28 -4.80
C GLN A 79 -9.90 4.21 -5.87
N GLU A 80 -10.67 3.17 -5.54
CA GLU A 80 -11.15 2.21 -6.53
C GLU A 80 -12.55 2.62 -6.94
N ASN A 81 -12.79 2.62 -8.24
CA ASN A 81 -14.14 2.53 -8.73
C ASN A 81 -14.58 1.07 -8.62
N PHE A 82 -15.52 0.79 -7.72
CA PHE A 82 -16.06 -0.57 -7.51
C PHE A 82 -17.02 -1.03 -8.60
N GLU A 83 -17.30 -0.22 -9.62
CA GLU A 83 -18.10 -0.60 -10.78
C GLU A 83 -17.19 -0.95 -11.96
N THR A 84 -16.11 -0.19 -12.17
CA THR A 84 -15.20 -0.38 -13.33
C THR A 84 -13.91 -1.13 -12.98
N GLY A 85 -13.57 -1.26 -11.69
CA GLY A 85 -12.28 -1.79 -11.23
C GLY A 85 -11.11 -0.83 -11.44
N GLU A 86 -11.36 0.37 -11.96
CA GLU A 86 -10.32 1.35 -12.24
C GLU A 86 -9.83 2.02 -10.95
N THR A 87 -8.55 2.33 -10.91
CA THR A 87 -7.97 3.11 -9.81
C THR A 87 -7.90 4.59 -10.20
N VAL A 88 -8.60 5.42 -9.43
CA VAL A 88 -8.55 6.88 -9.53
C VAL A 88 -7.44 7.37 -8.60
N MET A 89 -6.44 8.04 -9.17
CA MET A 89 -5.33 8.58 -8.40
C MET A 89 -5.75 9.82 -7.61
N GLY A 90 -5.35 9.89 -6.35
CA GLY A 90 -5.52 11.08 -5.51
C GLY A 90 -4.53 12.19 -5.87
N LEU A 91 -4.84 13.41 -5.45
CA LEU A 91 -3.96 14.58 -5.59
C LEU A 91 -2.61 14.32 -4.90
N ARG A 92 -1.52 14.50 -5.64
CA ARG A 92 -0.14 14.35 -5.14
C ARG A 92 0.52 15.72 -4.95
N PRO A 93 1.20 15.99 -3.82
CA PRO A 93 2.09 17.13 -3.69
C PRO A 93 3.32 16.90 -4.59
N GLY A 94 3.56 17.79 -5.56
CA GLY A 94 4.55 17.56 -6.62
C GLY A 94 6.00 17.32 -6.17
N GLU A 95 6.47 18.01 -5.12
CA GLU A 95 7.90 17.99 -4.75
C GLU A 95 8.30 16.95 -3.69
N HIS A 96 7.33 16.30 -3.03
CA HIS A 96 7.59 15.43 -1.88
C HIS A 96 6.93 14.05 -1.99
N SER A 97 6.67 13.59 -3.21
CA SER A 97 6.18 12.24 -3.42
C SER A 97 7.26 11.21 -3.06
N LEU A 98 6.83 10.09 -2.47
CA LEU A 98 7.71 8.96 -2.23
C LEU A 98 8.27 8.44 -3.56
N LEU A 99 9.56 8.16 -3.57
CA LEU A 99 10.22 7.49 -4.68
C LEU A 99 9.80 6.02 -4.69
N ASN A 100 9.54 5.49 -5.88
CA ASN A 100 9.32 4.06 -6.04
C ASN A 100 10.59 3.31 -5.65
N LEU A 101 10.42 2.20 -4.92
CA LEU A 101 11.53 1.30 -4.63
C LEU A 101 12.13 0.79 -5.94
N GLU A 102 13.45 0.88 -6.07
CA GLU A 102 14.15 0.31 -7.20
C GLU A 102 13.95 -1.21 -7.24
N ARG A 103 13.71 -1.75 -8.43
CA ARG A 103 13.61 -3.20 -8.60
C ARG A 103 15.00 -3.80 -8.41
N GLY A 104 15.15 -4.61 -7.37
CA GLY A 104 16.39 -5.32 -7.11
C GLY A 104 16.86 -6.14 -8.32
N GLN A 105 18.18 -6.15 -8.55
CA GLN A 105 18.79 -6.84 -9.70
C GLN A 105 18.60 -8.37 -9.66
N ASN A 106 18.34 -8.93 -8.47
CA ASN A 106 18.09 -10.36 -8.29
C ASN A 106 16.64 -10.71 -8.69
N ARG A 107 16.49 -11.28 -9.90
CA ARG A 107 15.19 -11.70 -10.44
C ARG A 107 14.62 -12.97 -9.80
N ARG A 108 15.41 -13.70 -8.97
CA ARG A 108 14.96 -14.92 -8.30
C ARG A 108 14.49 -14.61 -6.88
N ALA A 109 13.17 -14.69 -6.67
CA ALA A 109 12.59 -14.63 -5.33
C ALA A 109 13.08 -15.82 -4.48
N ALA A 110 13.42 -15.54 -3.22
CA ALA A 110 13.75 -16.57 -2.24
C ALA A 110 12.60 -17.57 -2.09
N GLN A 111 12.91 -18.84 -1.82
CA GLN A 111 11.89 -19.89 -1.69
C GLN A 111 10.87 -19.56 -0.59
N MET A 112 11.32 -18.99 0.53
CA MET A 112 10.44 -18.52 1.60
C MET A 112 9.42 -17.48 1.11
N ALA A 113 9.83 -16.53 0.25
CA ALA A 113 8.92 -15.53 -0.31
C ALA A 113 7.87 -16.16 -1.24
N LYS A 114 8.24 -17.21 -1.99
CA LYS A 114 7.28 -17.98 -2.79
C LYS A 114 6.27 -18.70 -1.89
N ASN A 115 6.74 -19.37 -0.84
CA ASN A 115 5.86 -20.07 0.11
C ASN A 115 4.86 -19.13 0.79
N VAL A 116 5.29 -17.92 1.19
CA VAL A 116 4.40 -16.89 1.73
C VAL A 116 3.34 -16.48 0.71
N ARG A 117 3.75 -16.26 -0.54
CA ARG A 117 2.83 -15.94 -1.64
C ARG A 117 1.80 -17.05 -1.85
N ASP A 118 2.23 -18.31 -1.89
CA ASP A 118 1.35 -19.45 -2.09
C ASP A 118 0.39 -19.64 -0.90
N THR A 119 0.86 -19.39 0.32
CA THR A 119 0.01 -19.42 1.54
C THR A 119 -1.12 -18.40 1.46
N TYR A 120 -0.81 -17.14 1.13
CA TYR A 120 -1.83 -16.11 0.97
C TYR A 120 -2.73 -16.35 -0.24
N MET A 121 -2.18 -16.87 -1.34
CA MET A 121 -2.96 -17.26 -2.51
C MET A 121 -4.00 -18.32 -2.13
N ASN A 122 -3.59 -19.39 -1.44
CA ASN A 122 -4.51 -20.42 -0.97
C ASN A 122 -5.58 -19.85 -0.04
N TYR A 123 -5.19 -18.99 0.91
CA TYR A 123 -6.15 -18.35 1.82
C TYR A 123 -7.19 -17.51 1.06
N PHE A 124 -6.78 -16.62 0.14
CA PHE A 124 -7.71 -15.75 -0.60
C PHE A 124 -8.63 -16.50 -1.56
N ASN A 125 -8.24 -17.69 -2.03
CA ASN A 125 -9.08 -18.54 -2.86
C ASN A 125 -10.03 -19.46 -2.06
N ASN A 126 -9.85 -19.56 -0.73
CA ASN A 126 -10.65 -20.42 0.14
C ASN A 126 -11.27 -19.61 1.29
N GLU A 127 -10.81 -19.80 2.53
CA GLU A 127 -11.37 -19.17 3.75
C GLU A 127 -11.45 -17.64 3.68
N GLY A 128 -10.50 -17.01 3.00
CA GLY A 128 -10.43 -15.56 2.82
C GLY A 128 -11.17 -15.04 1.58
N SER A 129 -11.92 -15.90 0.89
CA SER A 129 -12.69 -15.55 -0.31
C SER A 129 -13.76 -14.51 -0.01
N VAL A 130 -13.96 -13.59 -0.94
CA VAL A 130 -14.94 -12.50 -0.83
C VAL A 130 -15.75 -12.38 -2.12
N PRO A 131 -17.03 -12.00 -2.06
CA PRO A 131 -17.92 -12.03 -3.23
C PRO A 131 -17.46 -11.20 -4.43
N TRP A 132 -16.69 -10.13 -4.20
CA TRP A 132 -16.28 -9.18 -5.22
C TRP A 132 -14.93 -9.50 -5.88
N GLN A 133 -14.18 -10.50 -5.41
CA GLN A 133 -12.79 -10.68 -5.88
C GLN A 133 -12.65 -11.22 -7.31
N GLU A 134 -13.73 -11.75 -7.87
CA GLU A 134 -13.78 -12.24 -9.25
C GLU A 134 -14.26 -11.19 -10.26
N GLN A 135 -14.80 -10.08 -9.80
CA GLN A 135 -15.43 -9.06 -10.66
C GLN A 135 -14.42 -8.25 -11.47
N PHE A 136 -13.16 -8.16 -11.02
CA PHE A 136 -12.15 -7.24 -11.57
C PHE A 136 -10.83 -7.93 -11.94
N ILE A 137 -10.82 -9.27 -11.99
CA ILE A 137 -9.61 -10.06 -12.28
C ILE A 137 -9.47 -10.35 -13.75
#